data_AF-A0A538PT22-F1
#
_entry.id   AF-A0A538PT22-F1
#
_cell.length_a   1.000
_cell.length_b   1.000
_cell.length_c   1.000
_cell.angle_alpha   90.00
_cell.angle_beta   90.00
_cell.angle_gamma   90.00
#
_symmetry.space_group_name_H-M   'P 1'
#
loop_
_entity.id
_entity.type
_entity.pdbx_description
1 polymer ?
#
loop_
_entity_poly.entity_id
_entity_poly.type
_entity_poly.pdbx_seq_one_letter_code
_entity_poly.pdbx_strand_id
1 'polypeptide(L)'
;MDVAPDAIATAVIDHEPPLAEATIPTTVQPGGGLCFGLEAAWGRARRAWLHRVRPGYVRRMTAIRQGQCDGCTHDIVDSRDLKLVRNVCGYWFRPEDDRFRWRDRLRIAR
;
A
#
# COMPACT_ATOMS: atom_id res chain seq x y z
N MET A 1 -32.83 -56.72 39.88
CA MET A 1 -33.26 -55.32 39.71
C MET A 1 -32.31 -54.72 38.69
N ASP A 2 -32.68 -54.94 37.43
CA ASP A 2 -32.05 -54.36 36.25
C ASP A 2 -32.26 -52.85 36.25
N VAL A 3 -31.16 -52.09 36.19
CA VAL A 3 -31.16 -50.68 35.81
C VAL A 3 -30.22 -50.55 34.63
N ALA A 4 -30.76 -50.03 33.53
CA ALA A 4 -30.13 -49.86 32.23
C ALA A 4 -28.92 -48.91 32.27
N PRO A 5 -27.97 -49.03 31.30
CA PRO A 5 -26.80 -48.17 31.24
C PRO A 5 -27.18 -46.77 30.72
N ASP A 6 -26.93 -45.73 31.51
CA ASP A 6 -27.10 -44.35 31.08
C ASP A 6 -26.05 -44.00 30.03
N ALA A 7 -26.53 -43.98 28.78
CA ALA A 7 -25.89 -43.30 27.67
C ALA A 7 -26.10 -41.79 27.83
N ILE A 8 -25.03 -41.03 28.07
CA ILE A 8 -24.98 -39.63 27.62
C ILE A 8 -23.61 -39.40 26.98
N ALA A 9 -23.68 -39.29 25.66
CA ALA A 9 -22.60 -39.09 24.72
C ALA A 9 -21.75 -37.86 25.06
N THR A 10 -20.45 -38.01 24.84
CA THR A 10 -19.48 -36.94 24.61
C THR A 10 -20.03 -35.94 23.60
N ALA A 11 -20.58 -34.82 24.07
CA ALA A 11 -20.85 -33.67 23.24
C ALA A 11 -19.52 -32.94 23.00
N VAL A 12 -18.79 -33.37 21.97
CA VAL A 12 -17.77 -32.53 21.34
C VAL A 12 -18.53 -31.36 20.74
N ILE A 13 -18.35 -30.16 21.30
CA ILE A 13 -18.90 -28.94 20.70
C ILE A 13 -18.00 -28.60 19.51
N ASP A 14 -18.24 -29.26 18.38
CA ASP A 14 -17.77 -28.82 17.07
C ASP A 14 -18.68 -27.69 16.59
N HIS A 15 -18.51 -26.50 17.17
CA HIS A 15 -19.01 -25.27 16.57
C HIS A 15 -17.82 -24.40 16.20
N GLU A 16 -17.14 -24.77 15.12
CA GLU A 16 -16.31 -23.81 14.39
C GLU A 16 -17.29 -22.83 13.73
N PRO A 17 -17.36 -21.57 14.18
CA PRO A 17 -18.20 -20.59 13.52
C PRO A 17 -17.74 -20.48 12.06
N PRO A 18 -18.65 -20.42 11.08
CA PRO A 18 -18.23 -20.23 9.70
C PRO A 18 -17.35 -18.99 9.64
N LEU A 19 -16.11 -19.15 9.18
CA LEU A 19 -15.19 -18.03 8.94
C LEU A 19 -15.96 -17.02 8.10
N ALA A 20 -16.29 -15.88 8.71
CA ALA A 20 -17.01 -14.83 8.03
C ALA A 20 -16.26 -14.53 6.73
N GLU A 21 -16.98 -14.59 5.61
CA GLU A 21 -16.42 -14.32 4.29
C GLU A 21 -15.66 -13.00 4.38
N ALA A 22 -14.34 -13.07 4.15
CA ALA A 22 -13.47 -11.94 4.36
C ALA A 22 -13.87 -10.83 3.39
N THR A 23 -14.66 -9.86 3.86
CA THR A 23 -14.97 -8.66 3.11
C THR A 23 -13.64 -7.99 2.80
N ILE A 24 -13.21 -8.08 1.53
CA ILE A 24 -12.00 -7.43 1.06
C ILE A 24 -12.19 -5.94 1.34
N PRO A 25 -11.43 -5.33 2.27
CA PRO A 25 -11.60 -3.92 2.56
C PRO A 25 -11.27 -3.15 1.29
N THR A 26 -12.27 -2.48 0.71
CA THR A 26 -12.10 -1.65 -0.48
C THR A 26 -11.19 -0.46 -0.20
N THR A 27 -11.06 -0.09 1.08
CA THR A 27 -10.19 1.00 1.54
C THR A 27 -9.76 0.76 2.98
N VAL A 28 -8.45 0.81 3.25
CA VAL A 28 -7.84 0.68 4.58
C VAL A 28 -7.98 1.97 5.42
N GLN A 29 -8.36 3.09 4.80
CA GLN A 29 -8.46 4.38 5.48
C GLN A 29 -9.93 4.71 5.82
N PRO A 30 -10.25 5.14 7.06
CA PRO A 30 -11.55 5.72 7.34
C PRO A 30 -11.63 7.06 6.61
N GLY A 31 -12.17 7.04 5.39
CA GLY A 31 -12.27 8.21 4.52
C GLY A 31 -11.51 8.07 3.21
N GLY A 32 -11.73 6.99 2.46
CA GLY A 32 -11.52 6.99 1.01
C GLY A 32 -12.22 8.20 0.37
N GLY A 33 -11.53 9.34 0.40
CA GLY A 33 -12.16 10.64 0.45
C GLY A 33 -11.33 11.68 -0.28
N LEU A 34 -11.94 12.86 -0.46
CA LEU A 34 -11.47 13.95 -1.31
C LEU A 34 -9.96 14.23 -1.20
N CYS A 35 -9.38 14.16 0.01
CA CYS A 35 -7.95 14.36 0.26
C CYS A 35 -7.06 13.33 -0.46
N PHE A 36 -7.39 12.04 -0.41
CA PHE A 36 -6.66 11.01 -1.14
C PHE A 36 -6.83 11.18 -2.65
N GLY A 37 -8.06 11.47 -3.10
CA GLY A 37 -8.35 11.74 -4.51
C GLY A 37 -7.56 12.94 -5.04
N LEU A 38 -7.44 14.01 -4.25
CA LEU A 38 -6.65 15.19 -4.55
C LEU A 38 -5.15 14.86 -4.61
N GLU A 39 -4.63 14.08 -3.66
CA GLU A 39 -3.23 13.65 -3.67
C GLU A 39 -2.92 12.80 -4.92
N ALA A 40 -3.80 11.87 -5.28
CA ALA A 40 -3.64 11.07 -6.49
C ALA A 40 -3.72 11.93 -7.78
N ALA A 41 -4.67 12.86 -7.85
CA ALA A 41 -4.80 13.78 -8.98
C ALA A 41 -3.58 14.71 -9.11
N TRP A 42 -3.10 15.26 -7.99
CA TRP A 42 -1.87 16.04 -7.93
C TRP A 42 -0.66 15.24 -8.39
N GLY A 43 -0.53 13.98 -7.97
CA GLY A 43 0.52 13.08 -8.43
C GLY A 43 0.52 12.92 -9.95
N ARG A 44 -0.66 12.71 -10.56
CA ARG A 44 -0.81 12.62 -12.03
C ARG A 44 -0.41 13.92 -12.73
N ALA A 45 -0.93 15.06 -12.27
CA ALA A 45 -0.65 16.36 -12.85
C ALA A 45 0.85 16.71 -12.76
N ARG A 46 1.47 16.48 -11.59
CA ARG A 46 2.89 16.71 -11.37
C ARG A 46 3.76 15.86 -12.30
N ARG A 47 3.48 14.56 -12.45
CA ARG A 47 4.25 13.69 -13.36
C ARG A 47 4.13 14.17 -14.79
N ALA A 48 2.91 14.47 -15.24
CA ALA A 48 2.68 14.99 -16.59
C ALA A 48 3.42 16.32 -16.84
N TRP A 49 3.50 17.19 -15.82
CA TRP A 49 4.29 18.42 -15.90
C TRP A 49 5.80 18.15 -15.93
N LEU A 50 6.32 17.24 -15.12
CA LEU A 50 7.76 16.89 -15.10
C LEU A 50 8.22 16.31 -16.43
N HIS A 51 7.43 15.41 -17.02
CA HIS A 51 7.72 14.84 -18.34
C HIS A 51 7.77 15.90 -19.44
N ARG A 52 6.88 16.91 -19.39
CA ARG A 52 6.84 17.99 -20.39
C ARG A 52 7.91 19.05 -20.18
N VAL A 53 8.14 19.49 -18.95
CA VAL A 53 8.97 20.67 -18.66
C VAL A 53 10.39 20.30 -18.26
N ARG A 54 10.61 19.11 -17.69
CA ARG A 54 11.92 18.67 -17.19
C ARG A 54 12.25 17.23 -17.57
N PRO A 55 12.26 16.86 -18.86
CA PRO A 55 12.57 15.50 -19.30
C PRO A 55 13.97 15.04 -18.87
N GLY A 56 14.95 15.95 -18.81
CA GLY A 56 16.30 15.66 -18.31
C GLY A 56 16.32 15.24 -16.84
N TYR A 57 15.45 15.83 -16.02
CA TYR A 57 15.28 15.42 -14.62
C TYR A 57 14.70 14.00 -14.54
N VAL A 58 13.63 13.73 -15.30
CA VAL A 58 13.00 12.40 -15.35
C VAL A 58 14.03 11.34 -15.75
N ARG A 59 14.78 11.58 -16.84
CA ARG A 59 15.83 10.65 -17.30
C ARG A 59 16.88 10.39 -16.22
N ARG A 60 17.35 11.44 -15.54
CA ARG A 60 18.31 11.30 -14.44
C ARG A 60 17.73 10.45 -13.32
N MET A 61 16.51 10.73 -12.89
CA MET A 61 15.88 9.97 -11.80
C MET A 61 15.64 8.51 -12.19
N THR A 62 15.21 8.23 -13.43
CA THR A 62 15.09 6.86 -13.93
C THR A 62 16.42 6.12 -13.91
N ALA A 63 17.53 6.77 -14.23
CA ALA A 63 18.86 6.15 -14.25
C ALA A 63 19.40 5.81 -12.85
N ILE A 64 19.06 6.61 -11.83
CA ILE A 64 19.51 6.39 -10.44
C ILE A 64 18.51 5.57 -9.61
N ARG A 65 17.30 5.33 -10.12
CA ARG A 65 16.28 4.49 -9.50
C ARG A 65 16.81 3.07 -9.31
N GLN A 66 16.61 2.51 -8.13
CA GLN A 66 17.08 1.19 -7.76
C GLN A 66 15.91 0.23 -7.55
N GLY A 67 16.17 -1.07 -7.66
CA GLY A 67 15.16 -2.11 -7.47
C GLY A 67 14.25 -2.32 -8.68
N GLN A 68 13.19 -3.10 -8.47
CA GLN A 68 12.19 -3.46 -9.48
C GLN A 68 10.79 -3.37 -8.87
N CYS A 69 9.77 -3.17 -9.71
CA CYS A 69 8.39 -3.06 -9.28
C CYS A 69 7.48 -3.75 -10.28
N ASP A 70 7.18 -5.02 -10.02
CA ASP A 70 6.31 -5.83 -10.86
C ASP A 70 4.85 -5.53 -10.48
N GLY A 71 4.26 -4.50 -11.12
CA GLY A 71 2.87 -4.09 -10.85
C GLY A 71 2.69 -2.63 -10.45
N CYS A 72 3.66 -1.77 -10.73
CA CYS A 72 3.51 -0.34 -10.49
C CYS A 72 2.33 0.24 -11.30
N THR A 73 1.33 0.78 -10.59
CA THR A 73 0.10 1.36 -11.17
C THR A 73 0.34 2.70 -11.87
N HIS A 74 1.50 3.31 -11.66
CA HIS A 74 1.89 4.57 -12.26
C HIS A 74 3.40 4.68 -12.39
N ASP A 75 3.85 5.58 -13.26
CA ASP A 75 5.27 5.87 -13.45
C ASP A 75 5.89 6.51 -12.20
N ILE A 76 6.96 5.91 -11.70
CA ILE A 76 7.69 6.37 -10.51
C ILE A 76 8.85 7.26 -10.97
N VAL A 77 8.62 8.57 -10.98
CA VAL A 77 9.61 9.55 -11.43
C VAL A 77 10.61 9.86 -10.33
N ASP A 78 10.17 10.11 -9.10
CA ASP A 78 11.06 10.29 -7.95
C ASP A 78 10.48 9.75 -6.64
N SER A 79 11.20 9.92 -5.54
CA SER A 79 10.85 9.42 -4.20
C SER A 79 9.46 9.84 -3.71
N ARG A 80 8.90 10.94 -4.22
CA ARG A 80 7.55 11.41 -3.84
C ARG A 80 6.47 10.49 -4.38
N ASP A 81 6.69 9.86 -5.53
CA ASP A 81 5.73 8.94 -6.15
C ASP A 81 5.63 7.62 -5.36
N LEU A 82 6.64 7.30 -4.55
CA LEU A 82 6.65 6.09 -3.71
C LEU A 82 5.75 6.17 -2.48
N LYS A 83 5.30 7.37 -2.05
CA LYS A 83 4.58 7.56 -0.77
C LYS A 83 3.39 6.60 -0.59
N LEU A 84 2.63 6.34 -1.67
CA LEU A 84 1.40 5.54 -1.60
C LEU A 84 1.58 4.08 -2.01
N VAL A 85 2.75 3.73 -2.56
CA VAL A 85 3.01 2.39 -3.11
C VAL A 85 4.21 1.70 -2.49
N ARG A 86 4.92 2.32 -1.55
CA ARG A 86 6.16 1.79 -0.96
C ARG A 86 6.01 0.40 -0.33
N ASN A 87 4.80 0.03 0.07
CA ASN A 87 4.49 -1.30 0.62
C ASN A 87 4.41 -2.41 -0.44
N VAL A 88 4.12 -2.06 -1.70
CA VAL A 88 3.94 -3.02 -2.81
C VAL A 88 4.95 -2.81 -3.95
N CYS A 89 5.68 -1.70 -3.94
CA CYS A 89 6.65 -1.30 -4.95
C CYS A 89 8.07 -1.48 -4.40
N GLY A 90 8.91 -2.23 -5.11
CA GLY A 90 10.31 -2.45 -4.75
C GLY A 90 11.27 -1.35 -5.24
N TYR A 91 10.78 -0.29 -5.87
CA TYR A 91 11.65 0.84 -6.25
C TYR A 91 12.06 1.69 -5.06
N TRP A 92 13.30 2.14 -5.08
CA TRP A 92 13.85 3.06 -4.08
C TRP A 92 14.92 3.98 -4.67
N PHE A 93 15.27 5.02 -3.91
CA PHE A 93 16.32 5.98 -4.24
C PHE A 93 17.31 6.06 -3.08
N ARG A 94 18.59 6.24 -3.40
CA ARG A 94 19.63 6.43 -2.39
C ARG A 94 19.39 7.73 -1.63
N PRO A 95 19.71 7.81 -0.32
CA PRO A 95 19.53 9.02 0.47
C PRO A 95 20.25 10.24 -0.10
N GLU A 96 21.38 10.04 -0.78
CA GLU A 96 22.20 11.10 -1.40
C GLU A 96 21.56 11.65 -2.68
N ASP A 97 20.79 10.81 -3.38
CA ASP A 97 20.11 11.12 -4.63
C ASP A 97 18.69 11.68 -4.40
N ASP A 98 18.13 11.47 -3.21
CA ASP A 98 16.80 11.92 -2.83
C ASP A 98 16.78 13.34 -2.25
N ARG A 99 16.58 14.33 -3.12
CA ARG A 99 16.39 15.75 -2.72
C ARG A 99 15.18 15.96 -1.79
N PHE A 100 14.21 15.05 -1.78
CA PHE A 100 12.98 15.15 -0.98
C PHE A 100 13.05 14.40 0.35
N ARG A 101 14.21 13.82 0.70
CA ARG A 101 14.44 13.14 1.98
C ARG A 101 14.10 13.98 3.20
N TRP A 102 14.21 15.32 3.12
CA TRP A 102 13.82 16.20 4.22
C TRP A 102 12.38 15.96 4.70
N ARG A 103 11.50 15.42 3.85
CA ARG A 103 10.13 14.99 4.21
C ARG A 103 10.11 13.94 5.31
N ASP A 104 11.13 13.09 5.44
CA ASP A 104 11.22 12.11 6.53
C ASP A 104 11.29 12.77 7.91
N ARG A 105 11.66 14.06 7.96
CA ARG A 105 11.66 14.87 9.19
C ARG A 105 10.26 15.38 9.52
N LEU A 106 9.34 15.41 8.56
CA LEU A 106 7.94 15.70 8.81
C LEU A 106 7.35 14.46 9.50
N ARG A 107 7.13 14.53 10.81
CA ARG A 107 6.51 13.47 11.61
C ARG A 107 5.02 13.23 11.28
N ILE A 108 4.55 13.74 10.14
CA ILE A 108 3.16 13.68 9.70
C ILE A 108 3.11 12.62 8.59
N ALA A 109 2.59 11.44 8.97
CA ALA A 109 2.38 10.26 8.11
C ALA A 109 3.65 9.78 7.36
N ARG A 110 4.39 8.86 8.01
CA ARG A 110 5.38 8.00 7.34
C ARG A 110 4.70 6.79 6.72
#